data_AF-A0A946TWD1-F1
#
_entry.id   AF-A0A946TWD1-F1
#
_cell.length_a   1.000
_cell.length_b   1.000
_cell.length_c   1.000
_cell.angle_alpha   90.00
_cell.angle_beta   90.00
_cell.angle_gamma   90.00
#
_symmetry.space_group_name_H-M   'P 1'
#
loop_
_entity.id
_entity.type
_entity.pdbx_description
1 polymer ?
#
loop_
_entity_poly.entity_id
_entity_poly.type
_entity_poly.pdbx_seq_one_letter_code
_entity_poly.pdbx_strand_id
1 'polypeptide(L)'
;MREQIDALDTELLKLLNERADLVHQVGEIKKKDGIEIYAPEREESLLKRLAEKSEGRLTEESIRAIYREIMSAALSLEEDLKIAYLGPQGTWTHQAAISKFGHSVSYSPQESLSAVFDKVARKKADYGVVPIENSTEGAVNHTLDMFADSPLRICAQILLPIENALMAKGPREDIKKLYSHPQVFGQCREWLQKNFPSADLIEVSSTTRAASIVVDESHAAALGGKLAAELNGLDLLEENIQDRATNTTRFLVLSHNMCPPTGNDRTSVMFSVRDKPGSLFDALQPFNSFKINMSKIESRPSKQRDWEYYFFVDIVGHCEDPDLAQALSELEEHCSFIKVLGSYPDSVVN
;
A
#
# COMPACT_ATOMS: atom_id res chain seq x y z
N MET A 1 -10.23 -32.66 24.91
CA MET A 1 -10.10 -31.87 23.66
C MET A 1 -10.15 -30.38 23.95
N ARG A 2 -11.22 -29.81 24.53
CA ARG A 2 -11.25 -28.37 24.88
C ARG A 2 -10.16 -27.98 25.89
N GLU A 3 -9.99 -28.75 26.96
CA GLU A 3 -8.89 -28.52 27.93
C GLU A 3 -7.47 -28.61 27.32
N GLN A 4 -7.29 -29.38 26.25
CA GLN A 4 -6.01 -29.46 25.54
C GLN A 4 -5.78 -28.22 24.67
N ILE A 5 -6.85 -27.64 24.11
CA ILE A 5 -6.79 -26.36 23.39
C ILE A 5 -6.47 -25.25 24.39
N ASP A 6 -7.15 -25.19 25.53
CA ASP A 6 -6.91 -24.16 26.56
C ASP A 6 -5.46 -24.20 27.09
N ALA A 7 -4.90 -25.40 27.25
CA ALA A 7 -3.50 -25.57 27.64
C ALA A 7 -2.52 -25.07 26.56
N LEU A 8 -2.79 -25.37 25.28
CA LEU A 8 -2.02 -24.87 24.16
C LEU A 8 -2.13 -23.35 24.02
N ASP A 9 -3.31 -22.77 24.22
CA ASP A 9 -3.53 -21.32 24.16
C ASP A 9 -2.75 -20.60 25.28
N THR A 10 -2.66 -21.21 26.46
CA THR A 10 -1.84 -20.70 27.57
C THR A 10 -0.34 -20.71 27.21
N GLU A 11 0.13 -21.78 26.56
CA GLU A 11 1.51 -21.88 26.11
C GLU A 11 1.81 -20.89 24.98
N LEU A 12 0.90 -20.74 24.01
CA LEU A 12 0.99 -19.73 22.95
C LEU A 12 1.08 -18.33 23.53
N LEU A 13 0.21 -17.97 24.48
CA LEU A 13 0.25 -16.66 25.12
C LEU A 13 1.60 -16.41 25.81
N LYS A 14 2.14 -17.42 26.49
CA LYS A 14 3.48 -17.32 27.11
C LYS A 14 4.57 -17.07 26.07
N LEU A 15 4.58 -17.84 24.98
CA LEU A 15 5.55 -17.68 23.89
C LEU A 15 5.41 -16.32 23.17
N LEU A 16 4.18 -15.81 23.02
CA LEU A 16 3.92 -14.50 22.45
C LEU A 16 4.44 -13.37 23.34
N ASN A 17 4.26 -13.48 24.67
CA ASN A 17 4.82 -12.52 25.62
C ASN A 17 6.35 -12.56 25.64
N GLU A 18 6.96 -13.75 25.67
CA GLU A 18 8.43 -13.90 25.60
C GLU A 18 8.98 -13.29 24.30
N ARG A 19 8.28 -13.47 23.17
CA ARG A 19 8.63 -12.83 21.90
C ARG A 19 8.50 -11.31 22.00
N ALA A 20 7.42 -10.78 22.57
CA ALA A 20 7.22 -9.35 22.73
C ALA A 20 8.32 -8.70 23.57
N ASP A 21 8.75 -9.35 24.67
CA ASP A 21 9.86 -8.89 25.52
C ASP A 21 11.19 -8.84 24.74
N LEU A 22 11.47 -9.87 23.94
CA LEU A 22 12.66 -9.92 23.10
C LEU A 22 12.66 -8.84 22.01
N VAL A 23 11.50 -8.62 21.39
CA VAL A 23 11.33 -7.54 20.41
C VAL A 23 11.62 -6.21 21.10
N HIS A 24 10.93 -5.91 22.20
CA HIS A 24 11.13 -4.67 22.96
C HIS A 24 12.60 -4.39 23.32
N GLN A 25 13.35 -5.40 23.77
CA GLN A 25 14.80 -5.27 24.03
C GLN A 25 15.60 -4.90 22.76
N VAL A 26 15.26 -5.48 21.61
CA VAL A 26 15.86 -5.11 20.32
C VAL A 26 15.47 -3.69 19.93
N GLY A 27 14.21 -3.28 20.13
CA GLY A 27 13.75 -1.91 19.92
C GLY A 27 14.54 -0.90 20.74
N GLU A 28 14.77 -1.17 22.04
CA GLU A 28 15.58 -0.30 22.91
C GLU A 28 17.02 -0.15 22.43
N ILE A 29 17.64 -1.23 21.92
CA ILE A 29 18.99 -1.19 21.35
C ILE A 29 19.01 -0.37 20.07
N LYS A 30 18.12 -0.67 19.12
CA LYS A 30 18.00 0.06 17.85
C LYS A 30 17.80 1.56 18.07
N LYS A 31 16.99 1.92 19.07
CA LYS A 31 16.74 3.31 19.45
C LYS A 31 18.01 4.02 19.92
N LYS A 32 18.83 3.37 20.75
CA LYS A 32 20.13 3.92 21.20
C LYS A 32 21.08 4.15 20.03
N ASP A 33 21.00 3.31 19.01
CA ASP A 33 21.85 3.37 17.82
C ASP A 33 21.25 4.20 16.67
N GLY A 34 20.03 4.74 16.84
CA GLY A 34 19.32 5.54 15.82
C GLY A 34 18.88 4.74 14.58
N ILE A 35 18.72 3.42 14.71
CA ILE A 35 18.34 2.50 13.65
C ILE A 35 16.81 2.42 13.53
N GLU A 36 16.28 2.28 12.31
CA GLU A 36 14.83 2.13 12.09
C GLU A 36 14.23 0.92 12.82
N ILE A 37 13.08 1.18 13.45
CA ILE A 37 12.32 0.19 14.22
C ILE A 37 11.69 -0.82 13.25
N TYR A 38 10.96 -0.33 12.25
CA TYR A 38 10.32 -1.15 11.24
C TYR A 38 11.32 -1.57 10.14
N ALA A 39 11.34 -2.87 9.86
CA ALA A 39 12.32 -3.53 8.99
C ALA A 39 11.59 -4.48 8.03
N PRO A 40 11.06 -3.97 6.90
CA PRO A 40 10.22 -4.75 5.98
C PRO A 40 10.96 -5.94 5.37
N GLU A 41 12.27 -5.87 5.18
CA GLU A 41 13.12 -6.97 4.73
C GLU A 41 13.13 -8.15 5.70
N ARG A 42 13.18 -7.85 7.01
CA ARG A 42 13.21 -8.86 8.06
C ARG A 42 11.84 -9.48 8.24
N GLU A 43 10.80 -8.67 8.10
CA GLU A 43 9.41 -9.11 8.08
C GLU A 43 9.20 -10.15 6.97
N GLU A 44 9.52 -9.80 5.72
CA GLU A 44 9.32 -10.72 4.59
C GLU A 44 10.17 -11.98 4.71
N SER A 45 11.43 -11.84 5.12
CA SER A 45 12.32 -12.99 5.37
C SER A 45 11.78 -13.94 6.46
N LEU A 46 11.22 -13.38 7.54
CA LEU A 46 10.60 -14.16 8.60
C LEU A 46 9.34 -14.88 8.11
N LEU A 47 8.45 -14.16 7.42
CA LEU A 47 7.19 -14.70 6.90
C LEU A 47 7.45 -15.84 5.90
N LYS A 48 8.37 -15.63 4.96
CA LYS A 48 8.78 -16.66 3.99
C LYS A 48 9.33 -17.91 4.68
N ARG A 49 10.24 -17.73 5.65
CA ARG A 49 10.82 -18.85 6.40
C ARG A 49 9.79 -19.62 7.22
N LEU A 50 8.79 -18.95 7.78
CA LEU A 50 7.70 -19.59 8.53
C LEU A 50 6.75 -20.35 7.62
N ALA A 51 6.44 -19.79 6.45
CA ALA A 51 5.63 -20.46 5.44
C ALA A 51 6.32 -21.74 4.93
N GLU A 52 7.61 -21.68 4.60
CA GLU A 52 8.39 -22.83 4.12
C GLU A 52 8.54 -23.95 5.17
N LYS A 53 8.53 -23.60 6.46
CA LYS A 53 8.61 -24.57 7.57
C LYS A 53 7.27 -25.15 7.98
N SER A 54 6.15 -24.66 7.44
CA SER A 54 4.84 -25.14 7.83
C SER A 54 4.53 -26.50 7.23
N GLU A 55 4.51 -27.53 8.07
CA GLU A 55 4.00 -28.87 7.73
C GLU A 55 2.57 -29.11 8.28
N GLY A 56 1.96 -28.06 8.83
CA GLY A 56 0.68 -28.13 9.55
C GLY A 56 -0.55 -27.93 8.67
N ARG A 57 -1.71 -27.79 9.33
CA ARG A 57 -3.00 -27.52 8.67
C ARG A 57 -3.22 -26.06 8.29
N LEU A 58 -2.34 -25.15 8.73
CA LEU A 58 -2.45 -23.72 8.43
C LEU A 58 -1.89 -23.45 7.03
N THR A 59 -2.65 -22.69 6.23
CA THR A 59 -2.20 -22.20 4.93
C THR A 59 -1.13 -21.12 5.09
N GLU A 60 -0.31 -20.91 4.05
CA GLU A 60 0.66 -19.81 4.03
C GLU A 60 -0.01 -18.45 4.30
N GLU A 61 -1.15 -18.19 3.67
CA GLU A 61 -1.95 -16.98 3.87
C GLU A 61 -2.34 -16.77 5.34
N SER A 62 -2.82 -17.84 6.01
CA SER A 62 -3.19 -17.79 7.42
C SER A 62 -1.98 -17.51 8.31
N ILE A 63 -0.83 -18.12 8.02
CA ILE A 63 0.41 -17.90 8.78
C ILE A 63 0.87 -16.45 8.63
N ARG A 64 0.85 -15.92 7.40
CA ARG A 64 1.21 -14.52 7.14
C ARG A 64 0.29 -13.57 7.90
N ALA A 65 -1.03 -13.78 7.88
CA ALA A 65 -1.99 -12.96 8.60
C ALA A 65 -1.76 -12.99 10.12
N ILE A 66 -1.63 -14.19 10.72
CA ILE A 66 -1.40 -14.35 12.17
C ILE A 66 -0.10 -13.66 12.59
N TYR A 67 1.00 -13.92 11.88
CA TYR A 67 2.29 -13.34 12.25
C TYR A 67 2.37 -11.83 12.00
N ARG A 68 1.65 -11.28 11.02
CA ARG A 68 1.52 -9.82 10.85
C ARG A 68 0.86 -9.17 12.05
N GLU A 69 -0.21 -9.74 12.60
CA GLU A 69 -0.84 -9.20 13.81
C GLU A 69 0.05 -9.36 15.05
N ILE A 70 0.76 -10.50 15.19
CA ILE A 70 1.76 -10.67 16.26
C ILE A 70 2.89 -9.63 16.14
N MET A 71 3.34 -9.33 14.93
CA MET A 71 4.35 -8.30 14.68
C MET A 71 3.81 -6.90 14.97
N SER A 72 2.58 -6.60 14.54
CA SER A 72 1.89 -5.34 14.81
C SER A 72 1.76 -5.07 16.31
N ALA A 73 1.31 -6.07 17.08
CA ALA A 73 1.19 -5.99 18.52
C ALA A 73 2.53 -5.79 19.23
N ALA A 74 3.62 -6.35 18.70
CA ALA A 74 4.96 -6.12 19.25
C ALA A 74 5.49 -4.73 18.89
N LEU A 75 5.27 -4.28 17.65
CA LEU A 75 5.67 -2.96 17.17
C LEU A 75 4.98 -1.83 17.95
N SER A 76 3.70 -2.00 18.30
CA SER A 76 2.96 -1.00 19.09
C SER A 76 3.48 -0.84 20.54
N LEU A 77 4.24 -1.82 21.06
CA LEU A 77 4.88 -1.74 22.38
C LEU A 77 6.23 -0.99 22.33
N GLU A 78 6.86 -0.86 21.17
CA GLU A 78 8.19 -0.26 21.03
C GLU A 78 8.15 1.29 20.92
N GLU A 79 7.05 1.86 20.40
CA GLU A 79 6.60 3.26 20.48
C GLU A 79 5.28 3.40 19.68
N ASP A 80 4.58 4.54 19.79
CA ASP A 80 3.40 4.89 18.98
C ASP A 80 3.79 5.09 17.49
N LEU A 81 4.19 4.02 16.81
CA LEU A 81 4.44 4.00 15.36
C LEU A 81 3.27 4.65 14.65
N LYS A 82 3.55 5.75 13.96
CA LYS A 82 2.54 6.61 13.37
C LYS A 82 2.58 6.56 11.86
N ILE A 83 1.53 6.00 11.27
CA ILE A 83 1.40 5.80 9.84
C ILE A 83 0.47 6.87 9.26
N ALA A 84 1.02 7.79 8.48
CA ALA A 84 0.23 8.76 7.72
C ALA A 84 -0.32 8.11 6.45
N TYR A 85 -1.56 8.42 6.07
CA TYR A 85 -2.15 7.90 4.84
C TYR A 85 -3.16 8.89 4.26
N LEU A 86 -3.47 8.74 2.97
CA LEU A 86 -4.53 9.51 2.32
C LEU A 86 -5.90 9.09 2.86
N GLY A 87 -6.48 9.94 3.70
CA GLY A 87 -7.75 9.70 4.35
C GLY A 87 -8.97 9.90 3.44
N PRO A 88 -10.19 9.83 4.00
CA PRO A 88 -10.50 9.60 5.42
C PRO A 88 -10.28 8.14 5.90
N GLN A 89 -10.58 7.87 7.17
CA GLN A 89 -10.53 6.52 7.73
C GLN A 89 -11.49 5.58 6.99
N GLY A 90 -11.07 4.36 6.69
CA GLY A 90 -11.89 3.36 5.99
C GLY A 90 -11.82 3.43 4.46
N THR A 91 -10.95 4.27 3.90
CA THR A 91 -10.61 4.22 2.48
C THR A 91 -9.72 3.02 2.14
N TRP A 92 -9.51 2.78 0.85
CA TRP A 92 -8.56 1.77 0.38
C TRP A 92 -7.13 2.02 0.84
N THR A 93 -6.71 3.28 0.94
CA THR A 93 -5.39 3.61 1.49
C THR A 93 -5.29 3.26 2.97
N HIS A 94 -6.37 3.45 3.74
CA HIS A 94 -6.42 2.99 5.14
C HIS A 94 -6.30 1.47 5.23
N GLN A 95 -7.06 0.75 4.41
CA GLN A 95 -7.02 -0.72 4.35
C GLN A 95 -5.63 -1.23 3.94
N ALA A 96 -4.97 -0.60 2.97
CA ALA A 96 -3.59 -0.93 2.60
C ALA A 96 -2.61 -0.69 3.75
N ALA A 97 -2.78 0.39 4.50
CA ALA A 97 -1.95 0.68 5.66
C ALA A 97 -2.17 -0.36 6.79
N ILE A 98 -3.41 -0.81 7.00
CA ILE A 98 -3.73 -1.89 7.95
C ILE A 98 -3.16 -3.23 7.49
N SER A 99 -3.30 -3.59 6.21
CA SER A 99 -2.81 -4.90 5.73
C SER A 99 -1.29 -5.05 5.86
N LYS A 100 -0.55 -3.94 5.85
CA LYS A 100 0.91 -3.92 5.99
C LYS A 100 1.39 -3.79 7.44
N PHE A 101 0.78 -2.93 8.24
CA PHE A 101 1.26 -2.62 9.60
C PHE A 101 0.43 -3.27 10.73
N GLY A 102 -0.69 -3.94 10.40
CA GLY A 102 -1.63 -4.57 11.33
C GLY A 102 -2.42 -3.57 12.17
N HIS A 103 -3.35 -4.04 12.99
CA HIS A 103 -4.34 -3.16 13.61
C HIS A 103 -3.84 -2.36 14.82
N SER A 104 -2.69 -2.72 15.37
CA SER A 104 -2.25 -2.23 16.69
C SER A 104 -1.45 -0.92 16.64
N VAL A 105 -1.13 -0.40 15.46
CA VAL A 105 -0.33 0.84 15.29
C VAL A 105 -1.21 2.10 15.19
N SER A 106 -0.60 3.28 15.33
CA SER A 106 -1.31 4.57 15.26
C SER A 106 -1.48 5.03 13.81
N TYR A 107 -2.73 5.18 13.37
CA TYR A 107 -3.06 5.62 12.02
C TYR A 107 -3.47 7.10 11.98
N SER A 108 -2.85 7.88 11.08
CA SER A 108 -3.07 9.33 10.96
C SER A 108 -3.63 9.71 9.57
N PRO A 109 -4.96 9.82 9.40
CA PRO A 109 -5.56 10.24 8.14
C PRO A 109 -5.14 11.66 7.77
N GLN A 110 -4.78 11.88 6.51
CA GLN A 110 -4.48 13.19 5.95
C GLN A 110 -5.45 13.55 4.82
N GLU A 111 -5.74 14.85 4.67
CA GLU A 111 -6.69 15.35 3.67
C GLU A 111 -6.13 15.38 2.24
N SER A 112 -4.81 15.29 2.09
CA SER A 112 -4.15 15.30 0.78
C SER A 112 -2.87 14.48 0.79
N LEU A 113 -2.44 14.04 -0.40
CA LEU A 113 -1.14 13.38 -0.59
C LEU A 113 0.00 14.29 -0.11
N SER A 114 -0.10 15.59 -0.35
CA SER A 114 0.91 16.56 0.09
C SER A 114 1.06 16.60 1.61
N ALA A 115 -0.06 16.52 2.34
CA ALA A 115 -0.01 16.40 3.79
C ALA A 115 0.62 15.08 4.26
N VAL A 116 0.43 13.96 3.54
CA VAL A 116 1.12 12.68 3.85
C VAL A 116 2.63 12.83 3.73
N PHE A 117 3.11 13.32 2.58
CA PHE A 117 4.54 13.57 2.35
C PHE A 117 5.12 14.53 3.40
N ASP A 118 4.44 15.63 3.70
CA ASP A 118 4.89 16.60 4.70
C ASP A 118 4.99 16.02 6.11
N LYS A 119 4.03 15.18 6.53
CA LYS A 119 4.05 14.54 7.85
C LYS A 119 5.27 13.64 8.03
N VAL A 120 5.56 12.83 7.02
CA VAL A 120 6.70 11.92 7.05
C VAL A 120 8.01 12.69 6.93
N ALA A 121 8.12 13.63 5.98
CA ALA A 121 9.31 14.45 5.79
C ALA A 121 9.70 15.24 7.04
N ARG A 122 8.72 15.70 7.82
CA ARG A 122 8.93 16.41 9.10
C ARG A 122 9.03 15.49 10.32
N LYS A 123 9.09 14.17 10.14
CA LYS A 123 9.12 13.16 11.22
C LYS A 123 7.96 13.30 12.22
N LYS A 124 6.79 13.75 11.76
CA LYS A 124 5.52 13.77 12.52
C LYS A 124 4.72 12.48 12.35
N ALA A 125 5.13 11.66 11.39
CA ALA A 125 4.72 10.28 11.16
C ALA A 125 6.00 9.53 10.74
N ASP A 126 6.11 8.27 11.10
CA ASP A 126 7.27 7.44 10.80
C ASP A 126 7.23 6.97 9.35
N TYR A 127 6.01 6.59 8.89
CA TYR A 127 5.78 6.09 7.54
C TYR A 127 4.57 6.76 6.90
N GLY A 128 4.55 6.77 5.56
CA GLY A 128 3.45 7.29 4.76
C GLY A 128 2.95 6.25 3.77
N VAL A 129 1.63 6.04 3.65
CA VAL A 129 1.05 5.14 2.63
C VAL A 129 0.34 5.97 1.57
N VAL A 130 0.77 5.83 0.33
CA VAL A 130 0.24 6.58 -0.82
C VAL A 130 -0.10 5.67 -2.00
N PRO A 131 -1.22 5.86 -2.69
CA PRO A 131 -1.50 5.17 -3.94
C PRO A 131 -0.61 5.70 -5.06
N ILE A 132 -0.12 4.80 -5.92
CA ILE A 132 0.70 5.17 -7.09
C ILE A 132 0.04 4.79 -8.42
N GLU A 133 -0.79 3.74 -8.42
CA GLU A 133 -1.39 3.21 -9.64
C GLU A 133 -2.60 2.35 -9.32
N ASN A 134 -3.62 2.44 -10.16
CA ASN A 134 -4.72 1.50 -10.18
C ASN A 134 -4.76 0.80 -11.55
N SER A 135 -4.98 -0.52 -11.57
CA SER A 135 -4.98 -1.31 -12.80
C SER A 135 -6.08 -0.94 -13.80
N THR A 136 -7.09 -0.19 -13.37
CA THR A 136 -8.24 0.24 -14.19
C THR A 136 -8.12 1.72 -14.58
N GLU A 137 -7.61 2.58 -13.70
CA GLU A 137 -7.54 4.03 -13.93
C GLU A 137 -6.15 4.58 -14.27
N GLY A 138 -5.12 3.75 -14.15
CA GLY A 138 -3.73 4.14 -14.42
C GLY A 138 -3.06 4.83 -13.24
N ALA A 139 -2.04 5.64 -13.54
CA ALA A 139 -1.14 6.22 -12.56
C ALA A 139 -1.78 7.36 -11.75
N VAL A 140 -1.47 7.41 -10.45
CA VAL A 140 -1.80 8.54 -9.58
C VAL A 140 -0.74 9.62 -9.76
N ASN A 141 -0.93 10.43 -10.79
CA ASN A 141 -0.01 11.46 -11.25
C ASN A 141 0.50 12.40 -10.14
N HIS A 142 -0.37 12.81 -9.22
CA HIS A 142 0.03 13.72 -8.14
C HIS A 142 1.07 13.09 -7.21
N THR A 143 0.95 11.79 -6.92
CA THR A 143 1.93 11.05 -6.11
C THR A 143 3.30 11.02 -6.80
N LEU A 144 3.33 10.78 -8.11
CA LEU A 144 4.57 10.78 -8.90
C LEU A 144 5.25 12.16 -8.88
N ASP A 145 4.48 13.23 -9.09
CA ASP A 145 4.99 14.59 -9.07
C ASP A 145 5.61 14.94 -7.69
N MET A 146 5.05 14.44 -6.58
CA MET A 146 5.56 14.69 -5.22
C MET A 146 6.95 14.07 -4.96
N PHE A 147 7.29 12.98 -5.63
CA PHE A 147 8.60 12.35 -5.48
C PHE A 147 9.74 13.20 -6.04
N ALA A 148 9.47 14.16 -6.94
CA ALA A 148 10.48 15.07 -7.47
C ALA A 148 11.19 15.84 -6.36
N ASP A 149 10.42 16.53 -5.53
CA ASP A 149 10.94 17.47 -4.53
C ASP A 149 11.10 16.85 -3.13
N SER A 150 10.54 15.67 -2.90
CA SER A 150 10.55 15.03 -1.57
C SER A 150 11.90 14.37 -1.25
N PRO A 151 12.43 14.49 -0.02
CA PRO A 151 13.60 13.71 0.41
C PRO A 151 13.27 12.24 0.74
N LEU A 152 12.00 11.87 0.74
CA LEU A 152 11.53 10.55 1.15
C LEU A 152 11.91 9.47 0.14
N ARG A 153 12.06 8.25 0.66
CA ARG A 153 12.31 7.03 -0.11
C ARG A 153 11.14 6.07 0.01
N ILE A 154 11.08 5.11 -0.91
CA ILE A 154 10.14 4.00 -0.89
C ILE A 154 10.80 2.82 -0.17
N CYS A 155 10.16 2.31 0.89
CA CYS A 155 10.66 1.17 1.67
C CYS A 155 9.85 -0.10 1.47
N ALA A 156 8.62 -0.01 0.96
CA ALA A 156 7.79 -1.16 0.62
C ALA A 156 6.73 -0.79 -0.42
N GLN A 157 6.15 -1.81 -1.04
CA GLN A 157 4.93 -1.70 -1.84
C GLN A 157 3.83 -2.58 -1.26
N ILE A 158 2.59 -2.25 -1.61
CA ILE A 158 1.40 -3.01 -1.25
C ILE A 158 0.53 -3.12 -2.50
N LEU A 159 0.17 -4.34 -2.89
CA LEU A 159 -0.82 -4.59 -3.93
C LEU A 159 -2.13 -4.96 -3.23
N LEU A 160 -3.16 -4.14 -3.40
CA LEU A 160 -4.46 -4.36 -2.75
C LEU A 160 -5.53 -4.59 -3.82
N PRO A 161 -6.14 -5.78 -3.86
CA PRO A 161 -7.37 -6.02 -4.62
C PRO A 161 -8.49 -5.08 -4.13
N ILE A 162 -9.15 -4.40 -5.06
CA ILE A 162 -10.24 -3.47 -4.78
C ILE A 162 -11.56 -4.21 -4.94
N GLU A 163 -12.15 -4.58 -3.81
CA GLU A 163 -13.38 -5.36 -3.72
C GLU A 163 -14.54 -4.47 -3.26
N ASN A 164 -15.38 -4.05 -4.20
CA ASN A 164 -16.53 -3.23 -3.85
C ASN A 164 -17.63 -4.11 -3.25
N ALA A 165 -18.30 -3.59 -2.22
CA ALA A 165 -19.44 -4.23 -1.56
C ALA A 165 -20.62 -3.26 -1.45
N LEU A 166 -21.82 -3.82 -1.46
CA LEU A 166 -23.07 -3.15 -1.11
C LEU A 166 -23.28 -3.24 0.41
N MET A 167 -23.43 -2.10 1.08
CA MET A 167 -23.63 -2.03 2.52
C MET A 167 -24.84 -1.17 2.91
N ALA A 168 -25.61 -1.61 3.90
CA ALA A 168 -26.80 -0.90 4.40
C ALA A 168 -27.13 -1.31 5.85
N LYS A 169 -28.08 -0.60 6.49
CA LYS A 169 -28.68 -1.03 7.78
C LYS A 169 -29.95 -1.87 7.62
N GLY A 170 -30.52 -1.88 6.41
CA GLY A 170 -31.82 -2.46 6.12
C GLY A 170 -31.74 -3.56 5.08
N PRO A 171 -32.87 -4.24 4.81
CA PRO A 171 -32.94 -5.28 3.80
C PRO A 171 -32.72 -4.70 2.40
N ARG A 172 -32.22 -5.54 1.50
CA ARG A 172 -31.86 -5.16 0.13
C ARG A 172 -33.05 -4.58 -0.64
N GLU A 173 -34.23 -5.15 -0.44
CA GLU A 173 -35.47 -4.88 -1.17
C GLU A 173 -35.97 -3.45 -0.96
N ASP A 174 -35.59 -2.84 0.17
CA ASP A 174 -36.05 -1.52 0.59
C ASP A 174 -35.17 -0.38 0.06
N ILE A 175 -34.06 -0.69 -0.62
CA ILE A 175 -33.09 0.29 -1.09
C ILE A 175 -33.64 1.05 -2.31
N LYS A 176 -33.67 2.38 -2.20
CA LYS A 176 -34.07 3.30 -3.28
C LYS A 176 -32.95 4.24 -3.71
N LYS A 177 -31.98 4.49 -2.83
CA LYS A 177 -30.85 5.39 -3.07
C LYS A 177 -29.54 4.68 -2.84
N LEU A 178 -28.59 4.91 -3.74
CA LEU A 178 -27.24 4.37 -3.67
C LEU A 178 -26.24 5.52 -3.62
N TYR A 179 -25.39 5.53 -2.59
CA TYR A 179 -24.34 6.52 -2.42
C TYR A 179 -22.96 5.92 -2.72
N SER A 180 -22.13 6.62 -3.48
CA SER A 180 -20.71 6.27 -3.63
C SER A 180 -19.93 7.38 -4.33
N HIS A 181 -18.62 7.16 -4.47
CA HIS A 181 -17.77 7.98 -5.32
C HIS A 181 -18.04 7.65 -6.81
N PRO A 182 -17.98 8.63 -7.74
CA PRO A 182 -18.24 8.40 -9.17
C PRO A 182 -17.42 7.25 -9.78
N GLN A 183 -16.18 7.10 -9.33
CA GLN A 183 -15.30 5.99 -9.72
C GLN A 183 -15.89 4.62 -9.40
N VAL A 184 -16.46 4.43 -8.21
CA VAL A 184 -17.03 3.13 -7.81
C VAL A 184 -18.31 2.85 -8.59
N PHE A 185 -19.13 3.87 -8.86
CA PHE A 185 -20.26 3.70 -9.79
C PHE A 185 -19.81 3.31 -11.19
N GLY A 186 -18.68 3.85 -11.66
CA GLY A 186 -18.07 3.43 -12.92
C GLY A 186 -17.59 1.98 -12.91
N GLN A 187 -17.08 1.49 -11.79
CA GLN A 187 -16.56 0.13 -11.62
C GLN A 187 -17.65 -0.93 -11.38
N CYS A 188 -18.86 -0.55 -11.00
CA CYS A 188 -19.99 -1.43 -10.69
C CYS A 188 -21.19 -1.20 -11.62
N ARG A 189 -20.96 -0.65 -12.82
CA ARG A 189 -22.03 -0.16 -13.69
C ARG A 189 -22.92 -1.29 -14.18
N GLU A 190 -22.34 -2.41 -14.61
CA GLU A 190 -23.10 -3.55 -15.12
C GLU A 190 -23.92 -4.20 -14.00
N TRP A 191 -23.31 -4.37 -12.83
CA TRP A 191 -24.00 -4.88 -11.65
C TRP A 191 -25.15 -3.97 -11.21
N LEU A 192 -24.97 -2.64 -11.23
CA LEU A 192 -25.99 -1.65 -10.88
C LEU A 192 -27.19 -1.69 -11.82
N GLN A 193 -26.94 -1.75 -13.12
CA GLN A 193 -28.02 -1.84 -14.12
C GLN A 193 -28.85 -3.12 -13.97
N LYS A 194 -28.22 -4.22 -13.56
CA LYS A 194 -28.89 -5.51 -13.37
C LYS A 194 -29.70 -5.57 -12.08
N ASN A 195 -29.15 -5.07 -10.98
CA ASN A 195 -29.72 -5.27 -9.63
C ASN A 195 -30.57 -4.09 -9.15
N PHE A 196 -30.22 -2.86 -9.53
CA PHE A 196 -30.86 -1.63 -9.07
C PHE A 196 -31.19 -0.68 -10.25
N PRO A 197 -31.96 -1.14 -11.26
CA PRO A 197 -32.23 -0.35 -12.47
C PRO A 197 -33.04 0.94 -12.21
N SER A 198 -33.71 1.04 -11.06
CA SER A 198 -34.57 2.18 -10.68
C SER A 198 -34.08 2.94 -9.44
N ALA A 199 -32.90 2.61 -8.92
CA ALA A 199 -32.35 3.32 -7.77
C ALA A 199 -31.69 4.64 -8.18
N ASP A 200 -31.82 5.65 -7.33
CA ASP A 200 -31.14 6.93 -7.50
C ASP A 200 -29.66 6.80 -7.13
N LEU A 201 -28.76 7.04 -8.08
CA LEU A 201 -27.31 7.06 -7.85
C LEU A 201 -26.88 8.46 -7.42
N ILE A 202 -26.36 8.60 -6.21
CA ILE A 202 -25.96 9.88 -5.61
C ILE A 202 -24.45 9.89 -5.39
N GLU A 203 -23.78 10.76 -6.13
CA GLU A 203 -22.33 10.94 -6.08
C GLU A 203 -21.90 11.73 -4.83
N VAL A 204 -20.89 11.21 -4.14
CA VAL A 204 -20.29 11.84 -2.95
C VAL A 204 -18.77 11.81 -3.02
N SER A 205 -18.12 12.56 -2.13
CA SER A 205 -16.67 12.77 -2.15
C SER A 205 -15.82 11.54 -1.87
N SER A 206 -16.35 10.50 -1.23
CA SER A 206 -15.62 9.24 -0.96
C SER A 206 -16.56 8.08 -0.63
N THR A 207 -16.07 6.85 -0.76
CA THR A 207 -16.79 5.62 -0.36
C THR A 207 -17.08 5.59 1.14
N THR A 208 -16.14 6.04 1.98
CA THR A 208 -16.38 6.20 3.42
C THR A 208 -17.48 7.21 3.69
N ARG A 209 -17.49 8.35 2.97
CA ARG A 209 -18.54 9.35 3.15
C ARG A 209 -19.92 8.77 2.79
N ALA A 210 -20.00 7.94 1.75
CA ALA A 210 -21.22 7.22 1.42
C ALA A 210 -21.68 6.31 2.57
N ALA A 211 -20.77 5.51 3.14
CA ALA A 211 -21.06 4.66 4.29
C ALA A 211 -21.61 5.47 5.47
N SER A 212 -20.98 6.60 5.82
CA SER A 212 -21.44 7.43 6.93
C SER A 212 -22.80 8.09 6.68
N ILE A 213 -23.17 8.41 5.44
CA ILE A 213 -24.50 8.97 5.13
C ILE A 213 -25.61 7.93 5.37
N VAL A 214 -25.35 6.69 4.97
CA VAL A 214 -26.32 5.58 5.04
C VAL A 214 -26.62 5.15 6.48
N VAL A 215 -25.75 5.50 7.44
CA VAL A 215 -26.01 5.25 8.87
C VAL A 215 -27.30 5.95 9.33
N ASP A 216 -27.57 7.16 8.82
CA ASP A 216 -28.68 8.00 9.29
C ASP A 216 -29.88 8.01 8.32
N GLU A 217 -29.75 7.41 7.13
CA GLU A 217 -30.79 7.41 6.10
C GLU A 217 -31.42 6.03 5.92
N SER A 218 -32.75 5.96 6.07
CA SER A 218 -33.52 4.75 5.76
C SER A 218 -33.67 4.58 4.24
N HIS A 219 -33.80 3.33 3.77
CA HIS A 219 -33.96 3.02 2.34
C HIS A 219 -32.76 3.43 1.46
N ALA A 220 -31.58 3.57 2.06
CA ALA A 220 -30.34 3.91 1.38
C ALA A 220 -29.30 2.80 1.58
N ALA A 221 -28.40 2.67 0.60
CA ALA A 221 -27.22 1.83 0.70
C ALA A 221 -26.00 2.54 0.12
N ALA A 222 -24.82 2.10 0.52
CA ALA A 222 -23.54 2.62 0.05
C ALA A 222 -22.79 1.54 -0.73
N LEU A 223 -22.01 1.99 -1.72
CA LEU A 223 -21.00 1.13 -2.36
C LEU A 223 -19.62 1.54 -1.87
N GLY A 224 -18.82 0.59 -1.43
CA GLY A 224 -17.48 0.87 -0.93
C GLY A 224 -16.78 -0.37 -0.40
N GLY A 225 -15.73 -0.16 0.37
CA GLY A 225 -14.96 -1.25 0.95
C GLY A 225 -15.51 -1.80 2.24
N LYS A 226 -15.20 -3.07 2.51
CA LYS A 226 -15.55 -3.78 3.73
C LYS A 226 -15.19 -2.99 4.99
N LEU A 227 -14.00 -2.41 5.03
CA LEU A 227 -13.53 -1.60 6.16
C LEU A 227 -14.44 -0.39 6.44
N ALA A 228 -15.02 0.22 5.41
CA ALA A 228 -15.96 1.33 5.59
C ALA A 228 -17.27 0.85 6.23
N ALA A 229 -17.75 -0.35 5.90
CA ALA A 229 -18.94 -0.94 6.53
C ALA A 229 -18.69 -1.24 8.01
N GLU A 230 -17.57 -1.90 8.32
CA GLU A 230 -17.18 -2.24 9.69
C GLU A 230 -17.07 -1.01 10.60
N LEU A 231 -16.40 0.05 10.13
CA LEU A 231 -16.24 1.29 10.89
C LEU A 231 -17.55 2.05 11.13
N ASN A 232 -18.54 1.86 10.26
CA ASN A 232 -19.85 2.52 10.37
C ASN A 232 -20.94 1.59 10.94
N GLY A 233 -20.59 0.34 11.31
CA GLY A 233 -21.54 -0.66 11.81
C GLY A 233 -22.66 -0.98 10.82
N LEU A 234 -22.33 -1.08 9.53
CA LEU A 234 -23.26 -1.43 8.46
C LEU A 234 -23.15 -2.92 8.10
N ASP A 235 -24.27 -3.52 7.69
CA ASP A 235 -24.30 -4.89 7.21
C ASP A 235 -23.86 -4.94 5.74
N LEU A 236 -23.00 -5.92 5.42
CA LEU A 236 -22.63 -6.24 4.05
C LEU A 236 -23.73 -7.10 3.44
N LEU A 237 -24.42 -6.55 2.44
CA LEU A 237 -25.52 -7.24 1.76
C LEU A 237 -25.03 -8.08 0.58
N GLU A 238 -24.03 -7.57 -0.14
CA GLU A 238 -23.40 -8.27 -1.25
C GLU A 238 -21.94 -7.81 -1.37
N GLU A 239 -21.04 -8.75 -1.58
CA GLU A 239 -19.60 -8.52 -1.73
C GLU A 239 -19.19 -8.79 -3.17
N ASN A 240 -18.06 -8.22 -3.60
CA ASN A 240 -17.49 -8.41 -4.92
C ASN A 240 -18.38 -7.98 -6.09
N ILE A 241 -19.02 -6.80 -5.95
CA ILE A 241 -19.97 -6.25 -6.93
C ILE A 241 -19.31 -5.48 -8.09
N GLN A 242 -17.98 -5.42 -8.13
CA GLN A 242 -17.22 -4.81 -9.21
C GLN A 242 -17.35 -5.61 -10.52
N ASP A 243 -17.42 -4.90 -11.64
CA ASP A 243 -17.55 -5.48 -12.98
C ASP A 243 -16.26 -6.25 -13.38
N ARG A 244 -15.11 -5.87 -12.83
CA ARG A 244 -13.80 -6.53 -13.07
C ARG A 244 -13.20 -7.09 -11.79
N ALA A 245 -13.03 -8.40 -11.73
CA ALA A 245 -12.42 -9.09 -10.58
C ALA A 245 -10.94 -8.75 -10.36
N THR A 246 -10.21 -8.32 -11.39
CA THR A 246 -8.75 -8.09 -11.30
C THR A 246 -8.37 -6.65 -10.93
N ASN A 247 -9.30 -5.84 -10.43
CA ASN A 247 -9.01 -4.44 -10.08
C ASN A 247 -8.07 -4.37 -8.88
N THR A 248 -6.81 -3.98 -9.10
CA THR A 248 -5.78 -3.90 -8.06
C THR A 248 -5.22 -2.50 -7.99
N THR A 249 -5.08 -1.95 -6.78
CA THR A 249 -4.38 -0.69 -6.56
C THR A 249 -3.03 -0.96 -5.92
N ARG A 250 -1.98 -0.38 -6.49
CA ARG A 250 -0.64 -0.39 -5.94
C ARG A 250 -0.44 0.84 -5.06
N PHE A 251 0.01 0.59 -3.84
CA PHE A 251 0.41 1.59 -2.87
C PHE A 251 1.89 1.47 -2.57
N LEU A 252 2.50 2.58 -2.18
CA LEU A 252 3.89 2.67 -1.75
C LEU A 252 3.94 3.12 -0.30
N VAL A 253 4.91 2.58 0.43
CA VAL A 253 5.24 2.98 1.80
C VAL A 253 6.47 3.88 1.75
N LEU A 254 6.30 5.09 2.28
CA LEU A 254 7.31 6.15 2.33
C LEU A 254 8.03 6.12 3.67
N SER A 255 9.35 6.31 3.64
CA SER A 255 10.22 6.43 4.81
C SER A 255 11.36 7.43 4.52
N HIS A 256 12.25 7.65 5.50
CA HIS A 256 13.50 8.39 5.28
C HIS A 256 14.64 7.49 4.81
N ASN A 257 14.65 6.22 5.21
CA ASN A 257 15.76 5.31 4.92
C ASN A 257 15.42 4.30 3.83
N MET A 258 16.46 3.84 3.13
CA MET A 258 16.37 2.77 2.15
C MET A 258 16.45 1.42 2.85
N CYS A 259 15.76 0.42 2.32
CA CYS A 259 15.86 -0.95 2.80
C CYS A 259 17.17 -1.58 2.30
N PRO A 260 17.76 -2.52 3.05
CA PRO A 260 18.87 -3.34 2.55
C PRO A 260 18.35 -4.42 1.57
N PRO A 261 19.23 -5.03 0.76
CA PRO A 261 18.85 -6.03 -0.23
C PRO A 261 18.24 -7.29 0.40
N THR A 262 17.20 -7.81 -0.24
CA THR A 262 16.53 -9.07 0.13
C THR A 262 16.76 -10.19 -0.89
N GLY A 263 17.27 -9.85 -2.07
CA GLY A 263 17.50 -10.78 -3.18
C GLY A 263 16.28 -10.99 -4.09
N ASN A 264 15.11 -10.45 -3.71
CA ASN A 264 13.95 -10.31 -4.59
C ASN A 264 13.37 -8.91 -4.41
N ASP A 265 14.06 -7.93 -4.98
CA ASP A 265 13.79 -6.52 -4.79
C ASP A 265 13.32 -5.83 -6.06
N ARG A 266 12.71 -4.67 -5.86
CA ARG A 266 12.34 -3.74 -6.90
C ARG A 266 12.94 -2.38 -6.59
N THR A 267 13.49 -1.74 -7.61
CA THR A 267 14.02 -0.39 -7.53
C THR A 267 13.19 0.54 -8.39
N SER A 268 12.64 1.59 -7.75
CA SER A 268 11.96 2.68 -8.45
C SER A 268 12.95 3.81 -8.71
N VAL A 269 13.01 4.29 -9.94
CA VAL A 269 13.92 5.37 -10.37
C VAL A 269 13.12 6.44 -11.10
N MET A 270 13.45 7.69 -10.85
CA MET A 270 12.95 8.81 -11.60
C MET A 270 14.11 9.56 -12.22
N PHE A 271 14.07 9.78 -13.54
CA PHE A 271 15.11 10.50 -14.26
C PHE A 271 14.50 11.46 -15.28
N SER A 272 15.28 12.44 -15.73
CA SER A 272 14.90 13.30 -16.85
C SER A 272 15.96 13.27 -17.94
N VAL A 273 15.49 13.30 -19.18
CA VAL A 273 16.36 13.38 -20.37
C VAL A 273 16.17 14.71 -21.06
N ARG A 274 17.18 15.12 -21.84
CA ARG A 274 17.05 16.30 -22.70
C ARG A 274 16.09 16.00 -23.84
N ASP A 275 15.32 17.01 -24.27
CA ASP A 275 14.42 16.87 -25.41
C ASP A 275 15.21 16.85 -26.73
N LYS A 276 15.70 15.66 -27.09
CA LYS A 276 16.36 15.37 -28.37
C LYS A 276 15.93 13.99 -28.88
N PRO A 277 15.88 13.80 -30.21
CA PRO A 277 15.63 12.48 -30.79
C PRO A 277 16.63 11.44 -30.27
N GLY A 278 16.13 10.29 -29.82
CA GLY A 278 16.95 9.19 -29.31
C GLY A 278 17.28 9.25 -27.81
N SER A 279 17.08 10.38 -27.12
CA SER A 279 17.55 10.52 -25.73
C SER A 279 16.93 9.53 -24.74
N LEU A 280 15.65 9.16 -24.91
CA LEU A 280 15.04 8.11 -24.08
C LEU A 280 15.60 6.72 -24.42
N PHE A 281 15.88 6.46 -25.71
CA PHE A 281 16.44 5.17 -26.13
C PHE A 281 17.85 5.00 -25.56
N ASP A 282 18.69 6.02 -25.68
CA ASP A 282 20.06 6.01 -25.15
C ASP A 282 20.06 5.84 -23.62
N ALA A 283 19.13 6.52 -22.93
CA ALA A 283 18.97 6.39 -21.47
C ALA A 283 18.53 4.98 -21.04
N LEU A 284 17.67 4.30 -21.81
CA LEU A 284 17.18 2.96 -21.47
C LEU A 284 18.09 1.82 -21.96
N GLN A 285 19.06 2.11 -22.82
CA GLN A 285 19.99 1.14 -23.37
C GLN A 285 20.75 0.34 -22.29
N PRO A 286 21.26 0.94 -21.20
CA PRO A 286 21.95 0.20 -20.14
C PRO A 286 21.11 -0.94 -19.58
N PHE A 287 19.82 -0.72 -19.29
CA PHE A 287 18.94 -1.77 -18.75
C PHE A 287 18.84 -2.98 -19.68
N ASN A 288 18.78 -2.75 -21.00
CA ASN A 288 18.79 -3.85 -21.96
C ASN A 288 20.14 -4.57 -22.03
N SER A 289 21.26 -3.84 -21.98
CA SER A 289 22.62 -4.41 -21.99
C SER A 289 22.87 -5.33 -20.79
N PHE A 290 22.43 -4.91 -19.59
CA PHE A 290 22.52 -5.68 -18.36
C PHE A 290 21.36 -6.69 -18.18
N LYS A 291 20.45 -6.81 -19.16
CA LYS A 291 19.26 -7.69 -19.13
C LYS A 291 18.35 -7.48 -17.91
N ILE A 292 18.23 -6.23 -17.48
CA ILE A 292 17.44 -5.85 -16.33
C ILE A 292 16.00 -5.59 -16.79
N ASN A 293 15.05 -6.29 -16.17
CA ASN A 293 13.65 -6.17 -16.54
C ASN A 293 13.03 -4.88 -16.01
N MET A 294 12.41 -4.11 -16.91
CA MET A 294 11.59 -2.95 -16.58
C MET A 294 10.13 -3.35 -16.56
N SER A 295 9.46 -3.07 -15.44
CA SER A 295 8.07 -3.44 -15.20
C SER A 295 7.09 -2.30 -15.41
N LYS A 296 7.58 -1.06 -15.38
CA LYS A 296 6.78 0.15 -15.57
C LYS A 296 7.65 1.26 -16.14
N ILE A 297 7.08 2.06 -17.03
CA ILE A 297 7.62 3.34 -17.47
C ILE A 297 6.47 4.33 -17.65
N GLU A 298 6.54 5.47 -16.96
CA GLU A 298 5.54 6.54 -17.03
C GLU A 298 6.25 7.87 -17.29
N SER A 299 5.75 8.67 -18.24
CA SER A 299 6.32 9.98 -18.54
C SER A 299 5.47 11.11 -17.96
N ARG A 300 6.13 12.15 -17.45
CA ARG A 300 5.49 13.30 -16.80
C ARG A 300 6.18 14.58 -17.25
N PRO A 301 5.44 15.62 -17.68
CA PRO A 301 6.05 16.92 -17.95
C PRO A 301 6.61 17.50 -16.66
N SER A 302 7.85 17.99 -16.71
CA SER A 302 8.47 18.70 -15.60
C SER A 302 7.73 20.00 -15.33
N LYS A 303 7.42 20.27 -14.06
CA LYS A 303 6.87 21.58 -13.62
C LYS A 303 7.98 22.61 -13.39
N GLN A 304 9.25 22.21 -13.40
CA GLN A 304 10.39 23.08 -13.10
C GLN A 304 11.00 23.72 -14.36
N ARG A 305 10.94 23.04 -15.51
CA ARG A 305 11.48 23.53 -16.78
C ARG A 305 10.57 23.17 -17.93
N ASP A 306 10.30 24.14 -18.80
CA ASP A 306 9.54 23.93 -20.03
C ASP A 306 10.22 22.87 -20.90
N TRP A 307 9.43 21.90 -21.40
CA TRP A 307 9.85 20.86 -22.34
C TRP A 307 10.84 19.79 -21.81
N GLU A 308 11.09 19.74 -20.51
CA GLU A 308 11.75 18.58 -19.88
C GLU A 308 10.70 17.58 -19.37
N TYR A 309 10.97 16.28 -19.49
CA TYR A 309 10.09 15.21 -19.00
C TYR A 309 10.80 14.38 -17.93
N TYR A 310 10.09 14.09 -16.85
CA TYR A 310 10.45 13.06 -15.89
C TYR A 310 9.91 11.71 -16.36
N PHE A 311 10.74 10.69 -16.30
CA PHE A 311 10.40 9.30 -16.52
C PHE A 311 10.49 8.59 -15.18
N PHE A 312 9.38 7.97 -14.77
CA PHE A 312 9.33 7.09 -13.61
C PHE A 312 9.39 5.65 -14.09
N VAL A 313 10.36 4.89 -13.59
CA VAL A 313 10.62 3.51 -14.02
C VAL A 313 10.75 2.60 -12.82
N ASP A 314 10.10 1.44 -12.89
CA ASP A 314 10.26 0.36 -11.91
C ASP A 314 11.03 -0.81 -12.51
N ILE A 315 12.08 -1.21 -11.82
CA ILE A 315 13.09 -2.13 -12.31
C ILE A 315 13.25 -3.28 -11.30
N VAL A 316 13.43 -4.51 -11.80
CA VAL A 316 13.73 -5.67 -10.95
C VAL A 316 15.19 -5.63 -10.51
N GLY A 317 15.43 -5.81 -9.21
CA GLY A 317 16.75 -5.78 -8.58
C GLY A 317 16.88 -4.69 -7.52
N HIS A 318 17.94 -4.79 -6.71
CA HIS A 318 18.32 -3.84 -5.67
C HIS A 318 19.38 -2.86 -6.18
N CYS A 319 19.36 -1.60 -5.73
CA CYS A 319 20.33 -0.58 -6.18
C CYS A 319 21.80 -0.90 -5.84
N GLU A 320 22.02 -1.81 -4.89
CA GLU A 320 23.34 -2.33 -4.48
C GLU A 320 23.78 -3.54 -5.31
N ASP A 321 22.91 -4.11 -6.15
CA ASP A 321 23.29 -5.22 -7.04
C ASP A 321 24.31 -4.70 -8.06
N PRO A 322 25.45 -5.39 -8.29
CA PRO A 322 26.51 -4.88 -9.16
C PRO A 322 26.04 -4.50 -10.57
N ASP A 323 25.20 -5.33 -11.19
CA ASP A 323 24.68 -5.11 -12.53
C ASP A 323 23.74 -3.89 -12.59
N LEU A 324 22.88 -3.71 -11.58
CA LEU A 324 21.96 -2.59 -11.52
C LEU A 324 22.68 -1.28 -11.13
N ALA A 325 23.63 -1.33 -10.21
CA ALA A 325 24.46 -0.18 -9.85
C ALA A 325 25.25 0.35 -11.05
N GLN A 326 25.79 -0.54 -11.88
CA GLN A 326 26.47 -0.16 -13.11
C GLN A 326 25.49 0.42 -14.14
N ALA A 327 24.33 -0.20 -14.34
CA ALA A 327 23.29 0.32 -15.24
C ALA A 327 22.79 1.72 -14.83
N LEU A 328 22.65 1.97 -13.52
CA LEU A 328 22.26 3.29 -12.99
C LEU A 328 23.34 4.34 -13.20
N SER A 329 24.62 3.95 -13.08
CA SER A 329 25.74 4.85 -13.35
C SER A 329 25.80 5.24 -14.84
N GLU A 330 25.60 4.27 -15.74
CA GLU A 330 25.51 4.56 -17.18
C GLU A 330 24.29 5.42 -17.53
N LEU A 331 23.14 5.18 -16.88
CA LEU A 331 21.94 6.02 -17.03
C LEU A 331 22.22 7.48 -16.63
N GLU A 332 22.97 7.71 -15.56
CA GLU A 332 23.31 9.05 -15.05
C GLU A 332 24.09 9.88 -16.09
N GLU A 333 24.95 9.26 -16.91
CA GLU A 333 25.70 9.94 -17.97
C GLU A 333 24.81 10.50 -19.08
N HIS A 334 23.66 9.85 -19.32
CA HIS A 334 22.70 10.22 -20.37
C HIS A 334 21.56 11.14 -19.86
N CYS A 335 21.42 11.29 -18.55
CA CYS A 335 20.32 12.03 -17.92
C CYS A 335 20.75 13.43 -17.43
N SER A 336 19.81 14.38 -17.42
CA SER A 336 20.03 15.68 -16.76
C SER A 336 19.80 15.61 -15.25
N PHE A 337 19.03 14.62 -14.81
CA PHE A 337 18.69 14.37 -13.43
C PHE A 337 18.35 12.89 -13.27
N ILE A 338 18.81 12.28 -12.20
CA ILE A 338 18.46 10.93 -11.78
C ILE A 338 18.23 10.92 -10.28
N LYS A 339 17.20 10.20 -9.85
CA LYS A 339 16.87 9.99 -8.45
C LYS A 339 16.35 8.58 -8.26
N VAL A 340 17.12 7.77 -7.54
CA VAL A 340 16.63 6.49 -7.02
C VAL A 340 15.57 6.79 -5.97
N LEU A 341 14.33 6.36 -6.15
CA LEU A 341 13.26 6.62 -5.20
C LEU A 341 13.25 5.61 -4.05
N GLY A 342 13.78 4.41 -4.28
CA GLY A 342 13.96 3.41 -3.24
C GLY A 342 14.12 2.02 -3.84
N SER A 343 14.79 1.16 -3.11
CA SER A 343 14.86 -0.28 -3.37
C SER A 343 14.15 -1.00 -2.22
N TYR A 344 13.23 -1.88 -2.55
CA TYR A 344 12.32 -2.48 -1.58
C TYR A 344 11.88 -3.90 -2.00
N PRO A 345 11.45 -4.75 -1.06
CA PRO A 345 11.08 -6.12 -1.38
C PRO A 345 9.95 -6.19 -2.41
N ASP A 346 10.12 -7.00 -3.46
CA ASP A 346 9.10 -7.30 -4.47
C ASP A 346 8.12 -8.35 -3.93
N SER A 347 7.53 -8.04 -2.79
CA SER A 347 6.54 -8.89 -2.12
C SER A 347 5.17 -8.70 -2.76
N VAL A 348 4.57 -9.80 -3.20
CA VAL A 348 3.15 -9.84 -3.59
C VAL A 348 2.37 -10.01 -2.29
N VAL A 349 1.63 -8.99 -1.88
CA VAL A 349 0.58 -9.20 -0.87
C VAL A 349 -0.54 -9.92 -1.61
N ASN A 350 -0.49 -11.26 -1.60
CA ASN A 350 -1.67 -12.08 -1.88
C ASN A 350 -2.47 -12.20 -0.59
#